data_AF-A0A7S0I4D5-F1
#
_entry.id   AF-A0A7S0I4D5-F1
#
_cell.length_a   1.000
_cell.length_b   1.000
_cell.length_c   1.000
_cell.angle_alpha   90.00
_cell.angle_beta   90.00
_cell.angle_gamma   90.00
#
_symmetry.space_group_name_H-M   'P 1'
#
loop_
_entity.id
_entity.type
_entity.pdbx_description
1 polymer ?
#
loop_
_entity_poly.entity_id
_entity_poly.type
_entity_poly.pdbx_seq_one_letter_code
_entity_poly.pdbx_strand_id
1 'polypeptide(L)'
;GGGAPPSPGLYSQPQGNVRPSPTHYAQMAGGGGDVDQPLAEKFCALQVSGGPTGQNASFAPEALPRPTAEELDSPLRLETRDAAMEGPDLGQCHPKFMRMTVNAIPSTAAHKTKAGLPIGAIIQPMARVGNADVPVVNFGSTGVVRCRRCRTYINPFVGFLDGGRRWRCNVCSLVNDVPNEYFCELDADGMRRDRLERPELHL
;
A
#
# COMPACT_ATOMS: atom_id res chain seq x y z
N GLY A 1 -20.97 -72.57 -28.78
CA GLY A 1 -20.71 -72.20 -27.37
C GLY A 1 -21.43 -70.92 -27.09
N GLY A 2 -22.46 -70.96 -26.25
CA GLY A 2 -23.15 -69.77 -25.75
C GLY A 2 -22.44 -69.20 -24.51
N GLY A 3 -22.79 -67.96 -24.14
CA GLY A 3 -22.36 -67.36 -22.89
C GLY A 3 -22.51 -65.84 -22.88
N ALA A 4 -23.48 -65.36 -22.09
CA ALA A 4 -23.82 -63.97 -21.81
C ALA A 4 -22.69 -63.20 -21.07
N PRO A 5 -22.71 -61.85 -21.03
CA PRO A 5 -21.66 -61.05 -20.40
C PRO A 5 -21.71 -61.09 -18.86
N PRO A 6 -20.58 -60.93 -18.15
CA PRO A 6 -20.52 -61.01 -16.69
C PRO A 6 -20.88 -59.70 -15.98
N SER A 7 -21.43 -59.86 -14.78
CA SER A 7 -21.89 -58.85 -13.82
C SER A 7 -20.77 -58.20 -12.98
N PRO A 8 -21.02 -57.05 -12.32
CA PRO A 8 -20.04 -56.37 -11.46
C PRO A 8 -19.87 -57.03 -10.08
N GLY A 9 -18.62 -57.26 -9.68
CA GLY A 9 -18.26 -57.88 -8.40
C GLY A 9 -18.26 -56.90 -7.21
N LEU A 10 -18.85 -57.34 -6.11
CA LEU A 10 -18.67 -56.82 -4.75
C LEU A 10 -17.25 -57.14 -4.25
N TYR A 11 -16.64 -56.21 -3.51
CA TYR A 11 -15.56 -56.53 -2.57
C TYR A 11 -15.82 -55.93 -1.18
N SER A 12 -15.59 -56.78 -0.20
CA SER A 12 -15.79 -56.68 1.24
C SER A 12 -14.65 -55.96 1.98
N GLN A 13 -14.95 -55.37 3.15
CA GLN A 13 -13.96 -54.94 4.14
C GLN A 13 -13.21 -56.11 4.80
N PRO A 14 -12.06 -55.83 5.44
CA PRO A 14 -11.99 -56.08 6.89
C PRO A 14 -11.24 -55.00 7.71
N GLN A 15 -11.54 -55.01 9.02
CA GLN A 15 -10.99 -54.19 10.12
C GLN A 15 -9.48 -54.41 10.39
N GLY A 16 -8.80 -53.37 10.86
CA GLY A 16 -7.48 -53.47 11.48
C GLY A 16 -7.01 -52.14 12.08
N ASN A 17 -6.89 -52.08 13.40
CA ASN A 17 -6.68 -50.89 14.23
C ASN A 17 -5.21 -50.81 14.66
N VAL A 18 -4.43 -49.79 14.26
CA VAL A 18 -3.14 -49.43 14.90
C VAL A 18 -2.90 -47.92 14.78
N ARG A 19 -2.82 -47.23 15.92
CA ARG A 19 -2.32 -45.83 16.05
C ARG A 19 -0.80 -45.82 16.12
N PRO A 20 -0.12 -44.81 15.54
CA PRO A 20 1.16 -44.33 16.07
C PRO A 20 0.99 -42.99 16.79
N SER A 21 1.66 -42.90 17.94
CA SER A 21 1.78 -41.73 18.82
C SER A 21 2.58 -40.59 18.18
N PRO A 22 2.28 -39.30 18.45
CA PRO A 22 3.19 -38.21 18.15
C PRO A 22 4.13 -37.96 19.33
N THR A 23 5.42 -38.17 19.08
CA THR A 23 6.53 -37.74 19.95
C THR A 23 6.61 -36.22 20.00
N HIS A 24 6.87 -35.71 21.20
CA HIS A 24 7.00 -34.32 21.59
C HIS A 24 7.98 -33.49 20.73
N TYR A 25 7.54 -32.31 20.30
CA TYR A 25 8.35 -31.10 20.30
C TYR A 25 7.58 -30.01 21.06
N ALA A 26 8.26 -29.36 22.00
CA ALA A 26 7.72 -28.36 22.91
C ALA A 26 7.69 -26.94 22.31
N GLN A 27 6.73 -26.12 22.79
CA GLN A 27 6.62 -24.66 22.79
C GLN A 27 6.71 -23.94 21.42
N MET A 28 5.73 -23.12 21.01
CA MET A 28 5.49 -21.78 21.55
C MET A 28 4.00 -21.40 21.49
N ALA A 29 3.53 -20.79 22.58
CA ALA A 29 2.20 -20.22 22.71
C ALA A 29 2.04 -18.96 21.83
N GLY A 30 1.01 -18.94 20.99
CA GLY A 30 0.60 -17.79 20.19
C GLY A 30 -0.79 -18.05 19.62
N GLY A 31 -1.80 -17.44 20.23
CA GLY A 31 -3.21 -17.83 20.12
C GLY A 31 -3.76 -17.90 18.70
N GLY A 32 -4.21 -19.09 18.32
CA GLY A 32 -5.20 -19.26 17.27
C GLY A 32 -6.55 -18.80 17.79
N GLY A 33 -7.01 -17.64 17.31
CA GLY A 33 -8.36 -17.16 17.55
C GLY A 33 -9.31 -17.75 16.52
N ASP A 34 -10.45 -18.24 17.00
CA ASP A 34 -11.55 -18.80 16.22
C ASP A 34 -12.17 -17.73 15.27
N VAL A 35 -12.71 -18.17 14.14
CA VAL A 35 -13.09 -17.31 13.01
C VAL A 35 -14.33 -16.47 13.34
N ASP A 36 -15.18 -16.91 14.28
CA ASP A 36 -16.52 -16.36 14.52
C ASP A 36 -16.65 -15.35 15.68
N GLN A 37 -15.55 -14.93 16.32
CA GLN A 37 -15.69 -14.12 17.52
C GLN A 37 -16.03 -12.64 17.22
N PRO A 38 -17.00 -12.01 17.91
CA PRO A 38 -17.43 -10.64 17.64
C PRO A 38 -16.29 -9.64 17.81
N LEU A 39 -16.27 -8.63 16.95
CA LEU A 39 -15.19 -7.64 16.86
C LEU A 39 -14.89 -6.94 18.20
N ALA A 40 -15.91 -6.77 19.04
CA ALA A 40 -15.78 -6.19 20.37
C ALA A 40 -14.85 -6.99 21.29
N GLU A 41 -14.94 -8.33 21.28
CA GLU A 41 -14.07 -9.20 22.09
C GLU A 41 -12.64 -9.23 21.55
N LYS A 42 -12.48 -9.16 20.22
CA LYS A 42 -11.18 -9.01 19.56
C LYS A 42 -10.52 -7.67 19.89
N PHE A 43 -11.30 -6.60 20.06
CA PHE A 43 -10.78 -5.29 20.46
C PHE A 43 -10.38 -5.25 21.93
N CYS A 44 -11.14 -5.88 22.82
CA CYS A 44 -10.77 -6.02 24.23
C CYS A 44 -9.48 -6.84 24.44
N ALA A 45 -9.18 -7.78 23.54
CA ALA A 45 -7.97 -8.62 23.60
C ALA A 45 -6.72 -7.96 22.99
N LEU A 46 -6.84 -6.78 22.36
CA LEU A 46 -5.70 -6.07 21.79
C LEU A 46 -4.88 -5.39 22.90
N GLN A 47 -3.85 -6.08 23.38
CA GLN A 47 -2.81 -5.46 24.20
C GLN A 47 -1.81 -4.73 23.29
N VAL A 48 -1.74 -3.40 23.41
CA VAL A 48 -0.68 -2.59 22.82
C VAL A 48 0.56 -2.74 23.71
N SER A 49 1.42 -3.70 23.38
CA SER A 49 2.69 -3.87 24.10
C SER A 49 3.65 -2.74 23.75
N GLY A 50 3.90 -1.86 24.72
CA GLY A 50 5.05 -0.95 24.71
C GLY A 50 6.37 -1.75 24.77
N GLY A 51 7.44 -1.12 24.31
CA GLY A 51 8.79 -1.71 24.16
C GLY A 51 9.43 -2.29 25.45
N PRO A 52 10.71 -2.67 25.40
CA PRO A 52 11.32 -3.73 26.22
C PRO A 52 11.48 -3.45 27.72
N THR A 53 10.89 -2.39 28.27
CA THR A 53 10.77 -2.18 29.70
C THR A 53 9.34 -2.50 30.12
N GLY A 54 9.14 -3.72 30.64
CA GLY A 54 7.84 -4.29 31.03
C GLY A 54 7.07 -3.50 32.08
N GLN A 55 6.53 -2.35 31.69
CA GLN A 55 5.46 -1.67 32.38
C GLN A 55 4.21 -1.87 31.53
N ASN A 56 3.27 -2.66 32.05
CA ASN A 56 1.90 -2.68 31.55
C ASN A 56 1.33 -1.29 31.78
N ALA A 57 1.49 -0.38 30.81
CA ALA A 57 0.78 0.89 30.81
C ALA A 57 -0.71 0.59 30.62
N SER A 58 -1.42 0.44 31.73
CA SER A 58 -2.87 0.52 31.75
C SER A 58 -3.26 1.93 31.32
N PHE A 59 -3.56 2.11 30.04
CA PHE A 59 -4.12 3.37 29.55
C PHE A 59 -5.53 3.48 30.11
N ALA A 60 -5.75 4.41 31.04
CA ALA A 60 -7.09 4.73 31.51
C ALA A 60 -7.85 5.42 30.36
N PRO A 61 -8.87 4.78 29.75
CA PRO A 61 -9.58 5.36 28.61
C PRO A 61 -10.28 6.66 28.98
N GLU A 62 -10.65 6.85 30.25
CA GLU A 62 -11.23 8.10 30.74
C GLU A 62 -10.22 9.26 30.83
N ALA A 63 -8.92 8.97 30.89
CA ALA A 63 -7.87 9.98 30.93
C ALA A 63 -7.52 10.52 29.53
N LEU A 64 -8.02 9.86 28.47
CA LEU A 64 -7.91 10.39 27.12
C LEU A 64 -8.96 11.49 26.96
N PRO A 65 -8.56 12.74 26.62
CA PRO A 65 -9.53 13.80 26.37
C PRO A 65 -10.47 13.37 25.25
N ARG A 66 -11.77 13.29 25.54
CA ARG A 66 -12.78 13.10 24.49
C ARG A 66 -12.78 14.35 23.61
N PRO A 67 -12.80 14.20 22.28
CA PRO A 67 -12.87 15.37 21.43
C PRO A 67 -14.17 16.13 21.73
N THR A 68 -14.06 17.44 21.82
CA THR A 68 -15.18 18.35 22.10
C THR A 68 -16.15 18.41 20.93
N ALA A 69 -17.39 18.86 21.16
CA ALA A 69 -18.38 18.96 20.09
C ALA A 69 -17.90 19.92 18.98
N GLU A 70 -17.17 20.98 19.33
CA GLU A 70 -16.54 21.89 18.38
C GLU A 70 -15.44 21.23 17.54
N GLU A 71 -14.67 20.29 18.11
CA GLU A 71 -13.65 19.53 17.38
C GLU A 71 -14.24 18.49 16.41
N LEU A 72 -15.47 18.01 16.66
CA LEU A 72 -16.20 17.13 15.75
C LEU A 72 -17.03 17.87 14.69
N ASP A 73 -17.32 19.16 14.90
CA ASP A 73 -18.14 19.96 13.97
C ASP A 73 -17.39 20.28 12.67
N SER A 74 -16.07 20.40 12.75
CA SER A 74 -15.23 20.32 11.57
C SER A 74 -15.09 18.85 11.18
N PRO A 75 -15.32 18.45 9.90
CA PRO A 75 -14.95 17.09 9.50
C PRO A 75 -13.51 16.88 9.96
N LEU A 76 -13.22 15.72 10.55
CA LEU A 76 -11.86 15.21 10.76
C LEU A 76 -11.18 15.11 9.39
N ARG A 77 -10.90 16.26 8.79
CA ARG A 77 -9.88 16.47 7.81
C ARG A 77 -8.67 16.19 8.66
N LEU A 78 -8.19 14.96 8.56
CA LEU A 78 -6.79 14.75 8.75
C LEU A 78 -6.15 15.59 7.63
N GLU A 79 -5.98 16.89 7.91
CA GLU A 79 -5.14 17.82 7.16
C GLU A 79 -3.72 17.31 7.43
N THR A 80 -3.36 16.12 6.91
CA THR A 80 -1.97 15.67 6.89
C THR A 80 -1.09 16.65 6.12
N ARG A 81 -1.71 17.56 5.36
CA ARG A 81 -1.10 18.75 4.78
C ARG A 81 -2.11 19.89 4.90
N ASP A 82 -2.03 20.68 5.97
CA ASP A 82 -2.57 22.04 5.92
C ASP A 82 -2.04 22.70 4.64
N ALA A 83 -2.90 23.35 3.87
CA ALA A 83 -2.51 24.11 2.69
C ALA A 83 -1.50 25.26 3.00
N ALA A 84 -1.15 25.45 4.28
CA ALA A 84 -0.18 26.39 4.81
C ALA A 84 1.21 25.78 5.12
N MET A 85 1.40 24.46 4.93
CA MET A 85 2.74 23.86 5.01
C MET A 85 3.52 24.23 3.74
N GLU A 86 4.25 25.35 3.80
CA GLU A 86 5.41 25.67 2.95
C GLU A 86 6.58 24.70 3.23
N GLY A 87 6.30 23.40 3.25
CA GLY A 87 7.32 22.35 3.21
C GLY A 87 7.59 21.97 1.76
N PRO A 88 8.81 21.51 1.41
CA PRO A 88 9.13 21.16 0.03
C PRO A 88 8.10 20.16 -0.49
N ASP A 89 7.40 20.51 -1.56
CA ASP A 89 6.44 19.62 -2.21
C ASP A 89 7.15 18.29 -2.47
N LEU A 90 6.73 17.25 -1.73
CA LEU A 90 7.33 15.90 -1.80
C LEU A 90 6.97 15.18 -3.11
N GLY A 91 6.67 15.91 -4.18
CA GLY A 91 6.19 15.37 -5.45
C GLY A 91 4.70 14.96 -5.44
N GLN A 92 3.94 15.32 -4.41
CA GLN A 92 2.58 14.81 -4.16
C GLN A 92 1.54 15.88 -4.48
N CYS A 93 0.50 15.51 -5.23
CA CYS A 93 -0.54 16.44 -5.63
C CYS A 93 -1.35 16.99 -4.44
N HIS A 94 -1.88 18.21 -4.60
CA HIS A 94 -2.77 18.80 -3.59
C HIS A 94 -3.98 17.89 -3.32
N PRO A 95 -4.44 17.74 -2.06
CA PRO A 95 -5.59 16.90 -1.70
C PRO A 95 -6.94 17.40 -2.26
N LYS A 96 -6.96 18.42 -3.10
CA LYS A 96 -8.16 18.86 -3.85
C LYS A 96 -8.26 18.11 -5.18
N PHE A 97 -7.13 17.66 -5.74
CA PHE A 97 -7.09 16.88 -6.97
C PHE A 97 -7.37 15.41 -6.72
N MET A 98 -6.85 14.85 -5.62
CA MET A 98 -7.03 13.44 -5.28
C MET A 98 -7.07 13.25 -3.75
N ARG A 99 -8.01 12.45 -3.25
CA ARG A 99 -8.03 11.95 -1.87
C ARG A 99 -8.31 10.45 -1.85
N MET A 100 -7.61 9.73 -0.99
CA MET A 100 -7.88 8.32 -0.73
C MET A 100 -8.85 8.17 0.44
N THR A 101 -9.62 7.08 0.47
CA THR A 101 -10.46 6.72 1.63
C THR A 101 -9.64 6.33 2.86
N VAL A 102 -8.37 5.98 2.66
CA VAL A 102 -7.41 5.59 3.70
C VAL A 102 -6.09 6.33 3.48
N ASN A 103 -5.42 6.73 4.56
CA ASN A 103 -4.10 7.38 4.48
C ASN A 103 -2.93 6.39 4.40
N ALA A 104 -3.18 5.11 4.69
CA ALA A 104 -2.22 4.03 4.56
C ALA A 104 -2.90 2.82 3.91
N ILE A 105 -2.32 2.35 2.81
CA ILE A 105 -2.83 1.16 2.11
C ILE A 105 -2.41 -0.08 2.90
N PRO A 106 -3.33 -1.01 3.22
CA PRO A 106 -2.98 -2.29 3.83
C PRO A 106 -1.97 -3.04 2.97
N SER A 107 -0.85 -3.45 3.57
CA SER A 107 0.24 -4.13 2.86
C SER A 107 -0.09 -5.54 2.39
N THR A 108 -1.15 -6.16 2.94
CA THR A 108 -1.57 -7.52 2.62
C THR A 108 -3.09 -7.62 2.44
N ALA A 109 -3.53 -8.61 1.67
CA ALA A 109 -4.95 -8.90 1.49
C ALA A 109 -5.64 -9.28 2.81
N ALA A 110 -4.95 -9.99 3.71
CA ALA A 110 -5.47 -10.34 5.03
C ALA A 110 -5.78 -9.09 5.87
N HIS A 111 -4.88 -8.11 5.89
CA HIS A 111 -5.11 -6.83 6.57
C HIS A 111 -6.28 -6.07 5.94
N LYS A 112 -6.40 -6.05 4.61
CA LYS A 112 -7.54 -5.44 3.92
C LYS A 112 -8.87 -6.08 4.32
N THR A 113 -8.95 -7.42 4.28
CA THR A 113 -10.17 -8.15 4.63
C THR A 113 -10.55 -7.96 6.10
N LYS A 114 -9.55 -8.01 7.00
CA LYS A 114 -9.77 -7.82 8.44
C LYS A 114 -10.19 -6.38 8.78
N ALA A 115 -9.63 -5.38 8.11
CA ALA A 115 -9.97 -3.98 8.33
C ALA A 115 -11.40 -3.67 7.87
N GLY A 116 -11.91 -4.35 6.84
CA GLY A 116 -13.27 -4.11 6.32
C GLY A 116 -13.46 -2.72 5.71
N LEU A 117 -12.38 -1.97 5.45
CA LEU A 117 -12.44 -0.60 4.94
C LEU A 117 -12.51 -0.59 3.40
N PRO A 118 -13.44 0.18 2.80
CA PRO A 118 -13.42 0.40 1.36
C PRO A 118 -12.15 1.19 0.98
N ILE A 119 -11.38 0.67 0.02
CA ILE A 119 -10.21 1.35 -0.55
C ILE A 119 -10.64 1.98 -1.88
N GLY A 120 -10.63 3.31 -1.93
CA GLY A 120 -10.99 4.08 -3.12
C GLY A 120 -10.30 5.44 -3.16
N ALA A 121 -10.45 6.12 -4.28
CA ALA A 121 -9.94 7.47 -4.50
C ALA A 121 -11.07 8.37 -5.02
N ILE A 122 -11.15 9.59 -4.52
CA ILE A 122 -11.97 10.68 -5.07
C ILE A 122 -11.00 11.55 -5.88
N ILE A 123 -11.27 11.71 -7.18
CA ILE A 123 -10.39 12.41 -8.11
C ILE A 123 -11.16 13.56 -8.75
N GLN A 124 -10.63 14.77 -8.63
CA GLN A 124 -11.14 15.99 -9.25
C GLN A 124 -10.02 16.70 -10.01
N PRO A 125 -9.75 16.31 -11.27
CA PRO A 125 -8.58 16.80 -12.01
C PRO A 125 -8.56 18.32 -12.20
N MET A 126 -9.74 18.94 -12.36
CA MET A 126 -9.89 20.39 -12.59
C MET A 126 -10.25 21.16 -11.32
N ALA A 127 -9.83 20.69 -10.14
CA ALA A 127 -10.08 21.39 -8.89
C ALA A 127 -9.35 22.75 -8.86
N ARG A 128 -10.02 23.78 -8.33
CA ARG A 128 -9.42 25.10 -8.14
C ARG A 128 -8.58 25.13 -6.86
N VAL A 129 -7.27 25.25 -7.03
CA VAL A 129 -6.28 25.29 -5.95
C VAL A 129 -5.49 26.59 -6.05
N GLY A 130 -5.86 27.59 -5.25
CA GLY A 130 -5.15 28.89 -5.23
C GLY A 130 -5.05 29.55 -6.61
N ASN A 131 -4.02 30.38 -6.77
CA ASN A 131 -3.66 31.06 -8.02
C ASN A 131 -2.45 30.41 -8.73
N ALA A 132 -2.03 29.21 -8.32
CA ALA A 132 -0.89 28.54 -8.91
C ALA A 132 -1.35 27.69 -10.11
N ASP A 133 -0.99 28.14 -11.31
CA ASP A 133 -1.25 27.38 -12.53
C ASP A 133 -0.39 26.12 -12.60
N VAL A 134 -0.97 25.02 -13.10
CA VAL A 134 -0.23 23.77 -13.35
C VAL A 134 0.73 24.02 -14.51
N PRO A 135 2.06 23.82 -14.34
CA PRO A 135 3.01 24.10 -15.40
C PRO A 135 2.83 23.13 -16.56
N VAL A 136 2.91 23.68 -17.78
CA VAL A 136 2.78 22.91 -19.01
C VAL A 136 4.16 22.44 -19.45
N VAL A 137 4.33 21.13 -19.52
CA VAL A 137 5.61 20.51 -19.93
C VAL A 137 5.59 20.19 -21.42
N ASN A 138 6.61 20.65 -22.15
CA ASN A 138 6.77 20.37 -23.57
C ASN A 138 8.01 19.48 -23.80
N PHE A 139 7.79 18.28 -24.33
CA PHE A 139 8.83 17.31 -24.63
C PHE A 139 9.41 17.44 -26.07
N GLY A 140 9.00 18.46 -26.82
CA GLY A 140 9.44 18.68 -28.20
C GLY A 140 9.20 17.45 -29.09
N SER A 141 10.19 17.10 -29.90
CA SER A 141 10.14 15.95 -30.82
C SER A 141 10.27 14.58 -30.14
N THR A 142 10.78 14.53 -28.91
CA THR A 142 10.92 13.28 -28.13
C THR A 142 9.56 12.65 -27.82
N GLY A 143 8.53 13.49 -27.70
CA GLY A 143 7.22 13.09 -27.21
C GLY A 143 7.26 12.74 -25.71
N VAL A 144 6.08 12.55 -25.13
CA VAL A 144 5.96 12.33 -23.70
C VAL A 144 6.59 10.99 -23.28
N VAL A 145 7.57 11.07 -22.37
CA VAL A 145 8.29 9.89 -21.85
C VAL A 145 7.34 9.07 -20.98
N ARG A 146 7.18 7.79 -21.35
CA ARG A 146 6.28 6.84 -20.69
C ARG A 146 6.93 5.49 -20.52
N CYS A 147 6.52 4.75 -19.49
CA CYS A 147 6.91 3.36 -19.35
C CYS A 147 6.42 2.54 -20.55
N ARG A 148 7.30 1.73 -21.14
CA ARG A 148 6.97 0.91 -22.32
C ARG A 148 5.97 -0.20 -22.04
N ARG A 149 5.76 -0.57 -20.77
CA ARG A 149 4.80 -1.62 -20.36
C ARG A 149 3.49 -1.04 -19.85
N CYS A 150 3.50 -0.30 -18.73
CA CYS A 150 2.27 0.18 -18.09
C CYS A 150 1.83 1.57 -18.55
N ARG A 151 2.58 2.21 -19.46
CA ARG A 151 2.27 3.54 -20.03
C ARG A 151 2.22 4.70 -19.03
N THR A 152 2.59 4.47 -17.77
CA THR A 152 2.78 5.51 -16.75
C THR A 152 3.75 6.58 -17.26
N TYR A 153 3.36 7.85 -17.12
CA TYR A 153 4.20 9.01 -17.40
C TYR A 153 5.41 9.04 -16.48
N ILE A 154 6.52 9.59 -16.97
CA ILE A 154 7.64 9.93 -16.09
C ILE A 154 7.15 10.90 -15.01
N ASN A 155 7.64 10.73 -13.78
CA ASN A 155 7.16 11.43 -12.60
C ASN A 155 8.29 11.47 -11.54
N PRO A 156 8.16 12.27 -10.46
CA PRO A 156 9.21 12.46 -9.46
C PRO A 156 9.66 11.19 -8.72
N PHE A 157 8.85 10.13 -8.73
CA PHE A 157 9.07 8.89 -7.97
C PHE A 157 9.81 7.80 -8.76
N VAL A 158 10.16 8.05 -10.02
CA VAL A 158 10.98 7.11 -10.79
C VAL A 158 12.42 7.07 -10.26
N GLY A 159 13.06 5.92 -10.38
CA GLY A 159 14.49 5.80 -10.05
C GLY A 159 15.34 5.87 -11.31
N PHE A 160 16.25 6.84 -11.42
CA PHE A 160 17.23 6.85 -12.51
C PHE A 160 18.40 5.91 -12.22
N LEU A 161 18.95 5.31 -13.26
CA LEU A 161 19.98 4.28 -13.21
C LEU A 161 21.04 4.54 -14.29
N ASP A 162 22.20 3.90 -14.15
CA ASP A 162 23.28 3.89 -15.14
C ASP A 162 23.71 5.30 -15.59
N GLY A 163 23.96 6.18 -14.61
CA GLY A 163 24.35 7.56 -14.85
C GLY A 163 23.27 8.38 -15.56
N GLY A 164 21.99 7.98 -15.48
CA GLY A 164 20.86 8.69 -16.06
C GLY A 164 20.40 8.15 -17.43
N ARG A 165 21.03 7.08 -17.93
CA ARG A 165 20.68 6.47 -19.23
C ARG A 165 19.45 5.59 -19.18
N ARG A 166 19.07 5.11 -18.00
CA ARG A 166 17.89 4.26 -17.79
C ARG A 166 17.07 4.75 -16.60
N TRP A 167 15.81 4.37 -16.56
CA TRP A 167 14.92 4.66 -15.43
C TRP A 167 14.00 3.49 -15.10
N ARG A 168 13.79 3.27 -13.80
CA ARG A 168 12.89 2.28 -13.24
C ARG A 168 11.54 2.92 -12.96
N CYS A 169 10.49 2.35 -13.56
CA CYS A 169 9.12 2.79 -13.32
C CYS A 169 8.69 2.49 -11.88
N ASN A 170 8.12 3.46 -11.17
CA ASN A 170 7.62 3.33 -9.79
C ASN A 170 6.34 2.49 -9.67
N VAL A 171 5.60 2.28 -10.77
CA VAL A 171 4.34 1.51 -10.75
C VAL A 171 4.57 0.03 -11.01
N CYS A 172 5.39 -0.30 -12.01
CA CYS A 172 5.59 -1.69 -12.41
C CYS A 172 7.05 -2.17 -12.25
N SER A 173 7.99 -1.32 -11.84
CA SER A 173 9.41 -1.66 -11.65
C SER A 173 10.19 -2.04 -12.91
N LEU A 174 9.58 -1.92 -14.11
CA LEU A 174 10.28 -2.14 -15.38
C LEU A 174 11.33 -1.05 -15.60
N VAL A 175 12.52 -1.47 -16.03
CA VAL A 175 13.59 -0.56 -16.48
C VAL A 175 13.37 -0.19 -17.95
N ASN A 176 13.43 1.10 -18.23
CA ASN A 176 13.22 1.71 -19.55
C ASN A 176 14.44 2.56 -19.90
N ASP A 177 14.74 2.68 -21.20
CA ASP A 177 15.79 3.56 -21.68
C ASP A 177 15.32 5.02 -21.66
N VAL A 178 16.26 5.94 -21.38
CA VAL A 178 16.04 7.38 -21.46
C VAL A 178 16.32 7.85 -22.90
N PRO A 179 15.37 8.54 -23.58
CA PRO A 179 15.65 9.14 -24.89
C PRO A 179 16.82 10.10 -24.84
N ASN A 180 17.61 10.17 -25.91
CA ASN A 180 18.85 10.96 -25.95
C ASN A 180 18.58 12.45 -25.68
N GLU A 181 17.50 13.00 -26.23
CA GLU A 181 17.15 14.42 -26.05
C GLU A 181 16.62 14.72 -24.63
N TYR A 182 16.22 13.69 -23.88
CA TYR A 182 15.76 13.79 -22.49
C TYR A 182 16.86 13.47 -21.47
N PHE A 183 18.03 13.04 -21.92
CA PHE A 183 19.13 12.59 -21.06
C PHE A 183 19.72 13.72 -20.22
N CYS A 184 20.01 13.42 -18.96
CA CYS A 184 20.86 14.23 -18.10
C CYS A 184 21.59 13.29 -17.13
N GLU A 185 22.81 13.66 -16.77
CA GLU A 185 23.63 12.88 -15.84
C GLU A 185 23.09 12.97 -14.41
N LEU A 186 23.44 11.97 -13.62
CA LEU A 186 23.18 11.97 -12.18
C LEU A 186 24.27 12.74 -11.43
N ASP A 187 23.89 13.34 -10.32
CA ASP A 187 24.80 13.90 -9.32
C ASP A 187 25.35 12.81 -8.38
N ALA A 188 26.11 13.24 -7.36
CA ALA A 188 26.69 12.34 -6.36
C ALA A 188 25.65 11.61 -5.51
N ASP A 189 24.44 12.17 -5.37
CA ASP A 189 23.34 11.61 -4.60
C ASP A 189 22.46 10.68 -5.45
N GLY A 190 22.82 10.48 -6.73
CA GLY A 190 22.08 9.65 -7.67
C GLY A 190 20.81 10.31 -8.21
N MET A 191 20.64 11.61 -7.98
CA MET A 191 19.55 12.41 -8.52
C MET A 191 19.95 13.05 -9.85
N ARG A 192 18.99 13.31 -10.72
CA ARG A 192 19.28 14.04 -11.96
C ARG A 192 19.64 15.49 -11.68
N ARG A 193 20.69 16.00 -12.32
CA ARG A 193 21.14 17.40 -12.12
C ARG A 193 20.07 18.44 -12.50
N ASP A 194 19.26 18.14 -13.51
CA ASP A 194 18.19 19.03 -14.00
C ASP A 194 16.85 18.83 -13.24
N ARG A 195 16.83 18.03 -12.16
CA ARG A 195 15.57 17.66 -11.47
C ARG A 195 14.72 18.87 -11.07
N LEU A 196 15.33 19.95 -10.57
CA LEU A 196 14.63 21.15 -10.10
C LEU A 196 14.22 22.11 -11.23
N GLU A 197 14.78 21.94 -12.43
CA GLU A 197 14.42 22.73 -13.62
C GLU A 197 13.23 22.11 -14.36
N ARG A 198 12.84 20.89 -13.96
CA ARG A 198 11.96 19.99 -14.70
C ARG A 198 10.69 19.73 -13.89
N PRO A 199 9.60 20.48 -14.13
CA PRO A 199 8.37 20.35 -13.34
C PRO A 199 7.86 18.91 -13.21
N GLU A 200 8.00 18.09 -14.25
CA GLU A 200 7.63 16.67 -14.24
C GLU A 200 8.47 15.77 -13.31
N LEU A 201 9.57 16.28 -12.76
CA LEU A 201 10.49 15.56 -11.87
C LEU A 201 10.50 16.08 -10.42
N HIS A 202 9.83 17.19 -10.09
CA HIS A 202 9.85 17.76 -8.74
C HIS A 202 8.51 18.26 -8.16
N LEU A 203 7.43 18.37 -8.96
CA LEU A 203 6.10 18.80 -8.48
C LEU A 203 5.34 17.71 -7.74
#